data_AF-A0A0L7KKZ7-F1
#
_entry.id   AF-A0A0L7KKZ7-F1
#
_cell.length_a   1.000
_cell.length_b   1.000
_cell.length_c   1.000
_cell.angle_alpha   90.00
_cell.angle_beta   90.00
_cell.angle_gamma   90.00
#
_symmetry.space_group_name_H-M   'P 1'
#
loop_
_entity.id
_entity.type
_entity.pdbx_description
1 polymer ?
#
loop_
_entity_poly.entity_id
_entity_poly.type
_entity_poly.pdbx_seq_one_letter_code
_entity_poly.pdbx_strand_id
1 'polypeptide(L)'
;MYILSRLIKSSCVKMVLSGEGSDEIFGGYLYFHKAPNKEEFHRELQRKIHDLHYYDVLRANKSTMAFGIEARVPFLDIQFLNVVMNIDPQDKMCSNNKIEKYILRKAFEGYLPEHILYRQKEQFSDGVGYNWIDGLKQYAEKKISDIQFSRAKFLFPYNTPKTKEGYLYRCIFSECFPEQCAQESVPQGESIACSTSKAVEWDESFKQNADQSGRSVLGIHRHSKQFDDVKCIPLQNQESINY
;
A
#
# COMPACT_ATOMS: atom_id res chain seq x y z
N MET A 1 -9.90 -8.89 -1.92
CA MET A 1 -10.35 -9.45 -0.63
C MET A 1 -11.84 -9.76 -0.58
N TYR A 2 -12.74 -8.79 -0.76
CA TYR A 2 -14.20 -9.03 -0.71
C TYR A 2 -14.67 -10.25 -1.52
N ILE A 3 -14.29 -10.35 -2.79
CA ILE A 3 -14.65 -11.49 -3.66
C ILE A 3 -14.07 -12.82 -3.13
N LEU A 4 -12.83 -12.81 -2.65
CA LEU A 4 -12.18 -13.99 -2.07
C LEU A 4 -12.90 -14.45 -0.79
N SER A 5 -13.31 -13.51 0.06
CA SER A 5 -14.08 -13.80 1.28
C SER A 5 -15.41 -14.49 0.96
N ARG A 6 -16.10 -14.08 -0.10
CA ARG A 6 -17.30 -14.80 -0.58
C ARG A 6 -17.01 -16.25 -0.93
N LEU A 7 -15.89 -16.53 -1.60
CA LEU A 7 -15.48 -17.90 -1.94
C LEU A 7 -15.12 -18.70 -0.69
N ILE A 8 -14.32 -18.15 0.22
CA ILE A 8 -13.96 -18.82 1.48
C ILE A 8 -15.20 -19.21 2.28
N LYS A 9 -16.22 -18.34 2.30
CA LYS A 9 -17.48 -18.61 2.99
C LYS A 9 -18.18 -19.86 2.45
N SER A 10 -18.12 -20.09 1.13
CA SER A 10 -18.67 -21.31 0.52
C SER A 10 -17.96 -22.59 0.93
N SER A 11 -16.71 -22.50 1.40
CA SER A 11 -15.92 -23.63 1.93
C SER A 11 -16.16 -23.89 3.43
N CYS A 12 -17.18 -23.28 4.04
CA CYS A 12 -17.52 -23.39 5.47
C CYS A 12 -16.44 -22.91 6.45
N VAL A 13 -15.41 -22.23 5.97
CA VAL A 13 -14.38 -21.59 6.80
C VAL A 13 -14.96 -20.32 7.44
N LYS A 14 -14.73 -20.15 8.75
CA LYS A 14 -15.21 -18.99 9.53
C LYS A 14 -14.11 -18.06 10.00
N MET A 15 -12.86 -18.50 9.95
CA MET A 15 -11.70 -17.72 10.41
C MET A 15 -10.52 -17.94 9.48
N VAL A 16 -9.79 -16.88 9.18
CA VAL A 16 -8.55 -16.91 8.39
C VAL A 16 -7.45 -16.10 9.05
N LEU A 17 -6.20 -16.51 8.83
CA LEU A 17 -5.02 -15.75 9.20
C LEU A 17 -4.58 -14.88 8.02
N SER A 18 -4.24 -13.63 8.29
CA SER A 18 -3.73 -12.68 7.29
C SER A 18 -2.39 -12.09 7.72
N GLY A 19 -1.58 -11.72 6.73
CA GLY A 19 -0.26 -11.10 6.92
C GLY A 19 -0.27 -9.57 7.05
N GLU A 20 -1.44 -8.94 7.16
CA GLU A 20 -1.56 -7.47 7.36
C GLU A 20 -0.78 -7.03 8.60
N GLY A 21 -0.17 -5.85 8.55
CA GLY A 21 0.70 -5.33 9.61
C GLY A 21 2.18 -5.67 9.42
N SER A 22 2.52 -6.69 8.62
CA SER A 22 3.91 -7.08 8.39
C SER A 22 4.74 -5.98 7.73
N ASP A 23 4.18 -5.25 6.76
CA ASP A 23 4.88 -4.17 6.07
C ASP A 23 5.08 -2.96 6.98
N GLU A 24 4.14 -2.67 7.87
CA GLU A 24 4.16 -1.51 8.76
C GLU A 24 5.11 -1.62 9.94
N ILE A 25 5.41 -2.84 10.39
CA ILE A 25 6.27 -3.07 11.56
C ILE A 25 7.71 -3.40 11.16
N PHE A 26 7.92 -3.88 9.93
CA PHE A 26 9.23 -4.24 9.37
C PHE A 26 9.73 -3.32 8.24
N GLY A 27 8.95 -2.32 7.82
CA GLY A 27 9.33 -1.43 6.71
C GLY A 27 9.35 -2.15 5.36
N GLY A 28 8.26 -2.82 5.05
CA GLY A 28 8.13 -3.67 3.86
C GLY A 28 7.75 -2.95 2.57
N TYR A 29 7.30 -1.70 2.66
CA TYR A 29 6.97 -0.92 1.47
C TYR A 29 8.23 -0.45 0.76
N LEU A 30 8.21 -0.42 -0.57
CA LEU A 30 9.41 -0.10 -1.37
C LEU A 30 9.97 1.31 -1.10
N TYR A 31 9.13 2.27 -0.66
CA TYR A 31 9.61 3.61 -0.30
C TYR A 31 10.50 3.62 0.95
N PHE A 32 10.47 2.59 1.81
CA PHE A 32 11.37 2.49 2.96
C PHE A 32 12.84 2.31 2.56
N HIS A 33 13.13 1.89 1.31
CA HIS A 33 14.50 1.92 0.77
C HIS A 33 15.08 3.33 0.68
N LYS A 34 14.22 4.35 0.67
CA LYS A 34 14.60 5.77 0.61
C LYS A 34 14.66 6.42 2.00
N ALA A 35 14.40 5.68 3.07
CA ALA A 35 14.48 6.23 4.42
C ALA A 35 15.91 6.76 4.69
N PRO A 36 16.06 8.03 5.11
CA PRO A 36 17.37 8.68 5.17
C PRO A 36 18.25 8.16 6.31
N ASN A 37 17.63 7.72 7.41
CA ASN A 37 18.30 7.21 8.60
C ASN A 37 17.35 6.32 9.41
N LYS A 38 17.89 5.66 10.45
CA LYS A 38 17.16 4.70 11.27
C LYS A 38 16.06 5.36 12.12
N GLU A 39 16.25 6.63 12.50
CA GLU A 39 15.29 7.39 13.29
C GLU A 39 14.04 7.72 12.48
N GLU A 40 14.20 8.22 11.25
CA GLU A 40 13.08 8.49 10.33
C GLU A 40 12.39 7.18 9.91
N PHE A 41 13.14 6.11 9.65
CA PHE A 41 12.58 4.79 9.40
C PHE A 41 11.66 4.35 10.55
N HIS A 42 12.15 4.43 11.80
CA HIS A 42 11.37 4.02 12.96
C HIS A 42 10.14 4.91 13.21
N ARG A 43 10.28 6.23 13.09
CA ARG A 43 9.15 7.18 13.21
C ARG A 43 8.07 6.88 12.19
N GLU A 44 8.44 6.50 10.97
CA GLU A 44 7.48 6.12 9.95
C GLU A 44 6.77 4.80 10.28
N LEU A 45 7.47 3.79 10.82
CA LEU A 45 6.80 2.58 11.32
C LEU A 45 5.76 2.93 12.39
N GLN A 46 6.11 3.78 13.36
CA GLN A 46 5.19 4.22 14.41
C GLN A 46 3.95 4.91 13.83
N ARG A 47 4.14 5.80 12.84
CA ARG A 47 3.04 6.50 12.15
C ARG A 47 2.14 5.51 11.41
N LYS A 48 2.72 4.58 10.65
CA LYS A 48 1.99 3.54 9.91
C LYS A 48 1.19 2.62 10.84
N ILE A 49 1.74 2.23 11.98
CA ILE A 49 1.03 1.44 13.00
C ILE A 49 -0.11 2.27 13.61
N HIS A 50 0.13 3.53 13.95
CA HIS A 50 -0.87 4.42 14.53
C HIS A 50 -2.08 4.62 13.60
N ASP A 51 -1.85 4.78 12.29
CA ASP A 51 -2.92 5.06 11.34
C ASP A 51 -3.52 3.80 10.70
N LEU A 52 -3.07 2.60 11.09
CA LEU A 52 -3.43 1.35 10.44
C LEU A 52 -4.95 1.09 10.44
N HIS A 53 -5.65 1.55 11.49
CA HIS A 53 -7.11 1.40 11.65
C HIS A 53 -7.91 2.16 10.60
N TYR A 54 -7.33 3.13 9.89
CA TYR A 54 -7.97 3.80 8.78
C TYR A 54 -7.79 3.08 7.43
N TYR A 55 -6.79 2.19 7.33
CA TYR A 55 -6.34 1.63 6.05
C TYR A 55 -6.43 0.09 6.01
N ASP A 56 -5.31 -0.60 6.22
CA ASP A 56 -5.14 -2.02 5.92
C ASP A 56 -6.03 -2.93 6.78
N VAL A 57 -6.09 -2.70 8.09
CA VAL A 57 -6.99 -3.48 8.95
C VAL A 57 -8.46 -3.10 8.75
N LEU A 58 -8.78 -1.86 8.34
CA LEU A 58 -10.15 -1.49 7.97
C LEU A 58 -10.62 -2.31 6.76
N ARG A 59 -9.80 -2.34 5.71
CA ARG A 59 -10.02 -3.13 4.50
C ARG A 59 -10.14 -4.61 4.84
N ALA A 60 -9.19 -5.15 5.59
CA ALA A 60 -9.16 -6.56 5.94
C ALA A 60 -10.38 -6.98 6.76
N ASN A 61 -10.72 -6.23 7.81
CA ASN A 61 -11.85 -6.51 8.68
C ASN A 61 -13.19 -6.36 7.93
N LYS A 62 -13.48 -5.21 7.33
CA LYS A 62 -14.78 -4.97 6.66
C LYS A 62 -15.00 -5.90 5.46
N SER A 63 -13.95 -6.17 4.66
CA SER A 63 -14.08 -7.04 3.49
C SER A 63 -14.36 -8.50 3.85
N THR A 64 -13.78 -9.00 4.95
CA THR A 64 -13.99 -10.38 5.41
C THR A 64 -15.28 -10.53 6.21
N MET A 65 -15.59 -9.56 7.07
CA MET A 65 -16.82 -9.54 7.86
C MET A 65 -18.09 -9.38 7.01
N ALA A 66 -18.00 -8.80 5.81
CA ALA A 66 -19.11 -8.78 4.85
C ALA A 66 -19.66 -10.18 4.51
N PHE A 67 -18.88 -11.24 4.73
CA PHE A 67 -19.28 -12.64 4.55
C PHE A 67 -19.23 -13.46 5.85
N GLY A 68 -19.12 -12.79 7.01
CA GLY A 68 -19.04 -13.43 8.32
C GLY A 68 -17.81 -14.34 8.46
N ILE A 69 -16.65 -13.83 8.04
CA ILE A 69 -15.33 -14.46 8.22
C ILE A 69 -14.50 -13.57 9.14
N GLU A 70 -13.98 -14.15 10.21
CA GLU A 70 -13.06 -13.49 11.14
C GLU A 70 -11.64 -13.50 10.55
N ALA A 71 -11.07 -12.33 10.28
CA ALA A 71 -9.66 -12.20 9.94
C ALA A 71 -8.83 -11.94 11.20
N ARG A 72 -7.84 -12.80 11.45
CA ARG A 72 -6.83 -12.60 12.50
C ARG A 72 -5.50 -12.18 11.89
N VAL A 73 -4.79 -11.28 12.55
CA VAL A 73 -3.58 -10.61 12.03
C VAL A 73 -2.41 -10.79 13.02
N PRO A 74 -1.73 -11.95 13.02
CA PRO A 74 -0.71 -12.26 14.04
C PRO A 74 0.45 -11.27 14.13
N PHE A 75 0.79 -10.58 13.03
CA PHE A 75 1.82 -9.54 13.02
C PHE A 75 1.47 -8.33 13.92
N LEU A 76 0.20 -8.15 14.26
CA LEU A 76 -0.29 -7.07 15.12
C LEU A 76 -0.62 -7.54 16.53
N ASP A 77 -0.22 -8.75 16.91
CA ASP A 77 -0.26 -9.17 18.31
C ASP A 77 0.59 -8.22 19.16
N ILE A 78 0.08 -7.81 20.32
CA ILE A 78 0.72 -6.79 21.18
C ILE A 78 2.09 -7.25 21.66
N GLN A 79 2.24 -8.54 22.01
CA GLN A 79 3.52 -9.07 22.49
C GLN A 79 4.53 -9.13 21.35
N PHE A 80 4.08 -9.56 20.16
CA PHE A 80 4.94 -9.58 18.98
C PHE A 80 5.35 -8.18 18.53
N LEU A 81 4.42 -7.21 18.54
CA LEU A 81 4.71 -5.81 18.26
C LEU A 81 5.76 -5.26 19.23
N ASN A 82 5.64 -5.54 20.52
CA ASN A 82 6.63 -5.12 21.52
C ASN A 82 8.02 -5.67 21.20
N VAL A 83 8.14 -6.92 20.75
CA VAL A 83 9.44 -7.47 20.32
C VAL A 83 9.96 -6.72 19.09
N VAL A 84 9.17 -6.64 18.02
CA VAL A 84 9.61 -6.08 16.73
C VAL A 84 9.92 -4.59 16.80
N MET A 85 9.19 -3.84 17.63
CA MET A 85 9.40 -2.39 17.79
C MET A 85 10.60 -2.05 18.66
N ASN A 86 11.10 -3.00 19.47
CA ASN A 86 12.32 -2.84 20.27
C ASN A 86 13.61 -3.33 19.57
N ILE A 87 13.51 -3.92 18.37
CA ILE A 87 14.68 -4.22 17.53
C ILE A 87 15.29 -2.91 17.04
N ASP A 88 16.64 -2.82 16.99
CA ASP A 88 17.32 -1.66 16.42
C ASP A 88 16.80 -1.42 14.98
N PRO A 89 16.23 -0.24 14.68
CA PRO A 89 15.71 0.04 13.35
C PRO A 89 16.75 -0.11 12.24
N GLN A 90 18.05 0.04 12.57
CA GLN A 90 19.17 -0.24 11.66
C GLN A 90 19.08 -1.65 11.05
N ASP A 91 18.64 -2.66 11.82
CA ASP A 91 18.52 -4.05 11.35
C ASP A 91 17.30 -4.29 10.46
N LYS A 92 16.34 -3.36 10.47
CA LYS A 92 15.13 -3.39 9.64
C LYS A 92 15.31 -2.60 8.33
N MET A 93 16.26 -1.69 8.25
CA MET A 93 16.54 -0.89 7.06
C MET A 93 17.05 -1.72 5.88
N CYS A 94 16.66 -1.32 4.67
CA CYS A 94 17.10 -1.92 3.41
C CYS A 94 18.49 -1.39 2.98
N SER A 95 19.51 -1.54 3.82
CA SER A 95 20.90 -1.12 3.55
C SER A 95 21.80 -2.32 3.27
N ASN A 96 22.98 -2.10 2.67
CA ASN A 96 24.02 -3.13 2.47
C ASN A 96 23.52 -4.40 1.76
N ASN A 97 22.86 -4.25 0.60
CA ASN A 97 22.28 -5.34 -0.19
C ASN A 97 21.15 -6.13 0.51
N LYS A 98 20.62 -5.64 1.64
CA LYS A 98 19.42 -6.20 2.26
C LYS A 98 18.16 -5.70 1.56
N ILE A 99 17.26 -6.62 1.26
CA ILE A 99 15.92 -6.32 0.75
C ILE A 99 14.94 -6.00 1.89
N GLU A 100 13.76 -5.51 1.57
CA GLU A 100 12.73 -5.20 2.54
C GLU A 100 12.38 -6.39 3.45
N LYS A 101 12.12 -6.11 4.73
CA LYS A 101 11.85 -7.13 5.76
C LYS A 101 12.96 -8.18 5.92
N TYR A 102 14.22 -7.83 5.66
CA TYR A 102 15.33 -8.79 5.70
C TYR A 102 15.40 -9.59 7.01
N ILE A 103 15.29 -8.95 8.17
CA ILE A 103 15.33 -9.65 9.46
C ILE A 103 14.21 -10.69 9.60
N LEU A 104 13.00 -10.39 9.11
CA LEU A 104 11.89 -11.33 9.08
C LEU A 104 12.20 -12.50 8.14
N ARG A 105 12.75 -12.22 6.95
CA ARG A 105 13.13 -13.28 6.00
C ARG A 105 14.20 -14.21 6.60
N LYS A 106 15.21 -13.66 7.27
CA LYS A 106 16.23 -14.45 7.97
C LYS A 106 15.66 -15.31 9.09
N ALA A 107 14.70 -14.79 9.86
CA ALA A 107 14.05 -15.55 10.94
C ALA A 107 13.26 -16.78 10.46
N PHE A 108 12.86 -16.81 9.17
CA PHE A 108 12.09 -17.90 8.57
C PHE A 108 12.88 -18.70 7.52
N GLU A 109 14.22 -18.60 7.52
CA GLU A 109 15.06 -19.49 6.70
C GLU A 109 14.78 -20.97 7.04
N GLY A 110 14.65 -21.80 6.00
CA GLY A 110 14.29 -23.21 6.13
C GLY A 110 12.78 -23.51 6.21
N TYR A 111 11.91 -22.50 6.38
CA TYR A 111 10.45 -22.71 6.40
C TYR A 111 9.78 -22.59 5.03
N LEU A 112 10.34 -21.78 4.13
CA LEU A 112 9.79 -21.48 2.80
C LEU A 112 10.85 -21.70 1.72
N PRO A 113 10.45 -22.04 0.47
CA PRO A 113 11.36 -22.07 -0.65
C PRO A 113 12.09 -20.72 -0.83
N GLU A 114 13.38 -20.75 -1.14
CA GLU A 114 14.23 -19.56 -1.20
C GLU A 114 13.69 -18.49 -2.16
N HIS A 115 13.16 -18.91 -3.31
CA HIS A 115 12.57 -18.00 -4.30
C HIS A 115 11.31 -17.28 -3.79
N ILE A 116 10.59 -17.82 -2.79
CA ILE A 116 9.48 -17.14 -2.10
C ILE A 116 10.05 -16.25 -0.99
N LEU A 117 10.98 -16.80 -0.20
CA LEU A 117 11.57 -16.13 0.96
C LEU A 117 12.31 -14.85 0.60
N TYR A 118 12.92 -14.78 -0.59
CA TYR A 118 13.65 -13.61 -1.08
C TYR A 118 12.98 -12.95 -2.29
N ARG A 119 11.69 -13.23 -2.50
CA ARG A 119 10.88 -12.52 -3.50
C ARG A 119 10.70 -11.06 -3.10
N GLN A 120 10.94 -10.15 -4.04
CA GLN A 120 10.64 -8.73 -3.87
C GLN A 120 9.14 -8.51 -3.59
N LYS A 121 8.84 -7.53 -2.74
CA LYS A 121 7.50 -7.07 -2.44
C LYS A 121 6.79 -6.64 -3.72
N GLU A 122 5.61 -7.21 -3.92
CA GLU A 122 4.61 -6.80 -4.91
C GLU A 122 3.37 -6.34 -4.13
N GLN A 123 2.72 -5.26 -4.56
CA GLN A 123 1.49 -4.77 -3.91
C GLN A 123 0.31 -5.69 -4.23
N PHE A 124 -0.70 -5.71 -3.34
CA PHE A 124 -1.85 -6.61 -3.50
C PHE A 124 -2.60 -6.34 -4.82
N SER A 125 -2.69 -5.07 -5.22
CA SER A 125 -3.33 -4.63 -6.46
C SER A 125 -2.59 -5.08 -7.73
N ASP A 126 -1.28 -5.31 -7.63
CA ASP A 126 -0.46 -5.78 -8.75
C ASP A 126 -0.42 -7.31 -8.80
N GLY A 127 -0.35 -7.94 -7.62
CA GLY A 127 -0.40 -9.39 -7.49
C GLY A 127 -1.71 -10.04 -7.92
N VAL A 128 -2.83 -9.29 -7.97
CA VAL A 128 -4.11 -9.77 -8.52
C VAL A 128 -4.20 -9.66 -10.05
N GLY A 129 -3.24 -8.98 -10.69
CA GLY A 129 -3.17 -8.77 -12.12
C GLY A 129 -3.23 -7.29 -12.48
N TYR A 130 -2.20 -6.83 -13.21
CA TYR A 130 -2.00 -5.45 -13.68
C TYR A 130 -3.25 -4.83 -14.30
N ASN A 131 -3.99 -5.59 -15.11
CA ASN A 131 -5.20 -5.15 -15.81
C ASN A 131 -6.37 -4.75 -14.89
N TRP A 132 -6.35 -5.15 -13.61
CA TRP A 132 -7.44 -4.84 -12.68
C TRP A 132 -7.53 -3.34 -12.38
N ILE A 133 -6.39 -2.71 -12.07
CA ILE A 133 -6.32 -1.27 -11.79
C ILE A 133 -6.68 -0.48 -13.05
N ASP A 134 -6.11 -0.87 -14.19
CA ASP A 134 -6.33 -0.16 -15.45
C ASP A 134 -7.78 -0.27 -15.91
N GLY A 135 -8.42 -1.42 -15.68
CA GLY A 135 -9.85 -1.60 -15.92
C GLY A 135 -10.72 -0.66 -15.07
N LEU A 136 -10.38 -0.46 -13.80
CA LEU A 136 -11.10 0.47 -12.91
C LEU A 136 -10.93 1.93 -13.37
N LYS A 137 -9.70 2.35 -13.71
CA LYS A 137 -9.42 3.68 -14.27
C LYS A 137 -10.22 3.93 -15.55
N GLN A 138 -10.16 2.98 -16.50
CA GLN A 138 -10.91 3.08 -17.77
C GLN A 138 -12.42 3.13 -17.56
N TYR A 139 -12.94 2.34 -16.62
CA TYR A 139 -14.36 2.35 -16.28
C TYR A 139 -14.79 3.71 -15.70
N ALA A 140 -14.00 4.27 -14.79
CA ALA A 140 -14.26 5.58 -14.21
C ALA A 140 -14.18 6.69 -15.28
N GLU A 141 -13.20 6.63 -16.18
CA GLU A 141 -13.04 7.57 -17.29
C GLU A 141 -14.26 7.58 -18.21
N LYS A 142 -14.83 6.40 -18.49
CA LYS A 142 -16.06 6.26 -19.28
C LYS A 142 -17.31 6.73 -18.54
N LYS A 143 -17.36 6.57 -17.22
CA LYS A 143 -18.53 6.89 -16.40
C LYS A 143 -18.63 8.35 -16.01
N ILE A 144 -17.49 9.03 -15.79
CA ILE A 144 -17.44 10.40 -15.31
C ILE A 144 -16.98 11.32 -16.44
N SER A 145 -17.87 12.18 -16.91
CA SER A 145 -17.53 13.22 -17.89
C SER A 145 -16.62 14.30 -17.30
N ASP A 146 -15.85 14.99 -18.15
CA ASP A 146 -15.02 16.12 -17.74
C ASP A 146 -15.85 17.25 -17.11
N ILE A 147 -17.08 17.46 -17.61
CA ILE A 147 -18.01 18.45 -17.07
C ILE A 147 -18.39 18.09 -15.63
N GLN A 148 -18.73 16.83 -15.35
CA GLN A 148 -19.02 16.38 -13.98
C GLN A 148 -17.80 16.55 -13.08
N PHE A 149 -16.63 16.13 -13.57
CA PHE A 149 -15.39 16.20 -12.79
C PHE A 149 -14.96 17.64 -12.49
N SER A 150 -15.14 18.57 -13.42
CA SER A 150 -14.86 20.01 -13.19
C SER A 150 -15.67 20.60 -12.03
N ARG A 151 -16.83 20.01 -11.71
CA ARG A 151 -17.71 20.43 -10.62
C ARG A 151 -17.39 19.75 -9.28
N ALA A 152 -16.36 18.90 -9.21
CA ALA A 152 -16.03 18.13 -8.02
C ALA A 152 -15.86 18.98 -6.75
N LYS A 153 -15.22 20.14 -6.86
CA LYS A 153 -15.00 21.06 -5.72
C LYS A 153 -16.31 21.58 -5.12
N PHE A 154 -17.35 21.74 -5.94
CA PHE A 154 -18.65 22.24 -5.49
C PHE A 154 -19.51 21.12 -4.87
N LEU A 155 -19.44 19.91 -5.44
CA LEU A 155 -20.22 18.76 -4.95
C LEU A 155 -19.58 18.10 -3.73
N PHE A 156 -18.25 18.06 -3.68
CA PHE A 156 -17.46 17.43 -2.63
C PHE A 156 -16.43 18.44 -2.10
N PRO A 157 -16.86 19.46 -1.33
CA PRO A 157 -15.96 20.49 -0.81
C PRO A 157 -14.97 19.93 0.22
N TYR A 158 -15.38 18.91 0.99
CA TYR A 158 -14.52 18.19 1.92
C TYR A 158 -13.82 17.01 1.22
N ASN A 159 -12.50 16.94 1.27
CA ASN A 159 -11.70 15.90 0.60
C ASN A 159 -12.07 15.74 -0.89
N THR A 160 -11.98 16.83 -1.65
CA THR A 160 -12.31 16.82 -3.08
C THR A 160 -11.48 15.76 -3.82
N PRO A 161 -12.13 14.87 -4.60
CA PRO A 161 -11.43 13.84 -5.35
C PRO A 161 -10.50 14.45 -6.42
N LYS A 162 -9.26 13.96 -6.48
CA LYS A 162 -8.23 14.40 -7.43
C LYS A 162 -8.25 13.65 -8.77
N THR A 163 -8.99 12.55 -8.87
CA THR A 163 -9.12 11.72 -10.07
C THR A 163 -10.59 11.36 -10.32
N LYS A 164 -10.95 11.01 -11.56
CA LYS A 164 -12.30 10.53 -11.89
C LYS A 164 -12.66 9.23 -11.19
N GLU A 165 -11.68 8.36 -10.96
CA GLU A 165 -11.85 7.15 -10.15
C GLU A 165 -12.22 7.50 -8.71
N GLY A 166 -11.46 8.40 -8.06
CA GLY A 166 -11.79 8.88 -6.72
C GLY A 166 -13.14 9.60 -6.67
N TYR A 167 -13.52 10.31 -7.73
CA TYR A 167 -14.83 10.94 -7.87
C TYR A 167 -15.94 9.89 -7.89
N LEU A 168 -15.78 8.84 -8.70
CA LEU A 168 -16.75 7.74 -8.77
C LEU A 168 -16.94 7.07 -7.40
N TYR A 169 -15.86 6.76 -6.69
CA TYR A 169 -15.94 6.20 -5.34
C TYR A 169 -16.61 7.16 -4.36
N ARG A 170 -16.32 8.47 -4.46
CA ARG A 170 -16.94 9.48 -3.60
C ARG A 170 -18.44 9.62 -3.85
N CYS A 171 -18.91 9.48 -5.09
CA CYS A 171 -20.33 9.42 -5.40
C CYS A 171 -21.00 8.24 -4.68
N ILE A 172 -20.45 7.03 -4.83
CA ILE A 172 -20.98 5.82 -4.20
C ILE A 172 -20.96 5.95 -2.68
N PHE A 173 -19.87 6.44 -2.10
CA PHE A 173 -19.76 6.66 -0.67
C PHE A 173 -20.82 7.62 -0.15
N SER A 174 -21.03 8.76 -0.84
CA SER A 174 -22.01 9.77 -0.42
C SER A 174 -23.46 9.30 -0.61
N GLU A 175 -23.71 8.36 -1.52
CA GLU A 175 -25.02 7.71 -1.68
C GLU A 175 -25.31 6.75 -0.51
N CYS A 176 -24.31 5.99 -0.06
CA CYS A 176 -24.45 5.08 1.08
C CYS A 176 -24.40 5.78 2.45
N PHE A 177 -23.64 6.87 2.55
CA PHE A 177 -23.35 7.60 3.79
C PHE A 177 -23.46 9.12 3.54
N PRO A 178 -24.69 9.67 3.46
CA PRO A 178 -24.91 11.07 3.09
C PRO A 178 -24.44 12.07 4.15
N GLU A 179 -24.29 11.64 5.40
CA GLU A 179 -23.97 12.52 6.52
C GLU A 179 -22.53 13.06 6.45
N GLN A 180 -22.37 14.32 6.83
CA GLN A 180 -21.05 14.98 6.87
C GLN A 180 -20.05 14.24 7.78
N CYS A 181 -20.51 13.74 8.93
CA CYS A 181 -19.65 13.00 9.86
C CYS A 181 -19.05 11.72 9.24
N ALA A 182 -19.77 11.07 8.32
CA ALA A 182 -19.23 9.92 7.60
C ALA A 182 -18.11 10.34 6.65
N GLN A 183 -18.26 11.48 5.98
CA GLN A 183 -17.23 12.01 5.10
C GLN A 183 -15.96 12.38 5.89
N GLU A 184 -16.11 12.99 7.06
CA GLU A 184 -15.02 13.36 7.97
C GLU A 184 -14.29 12.15 8.58
N SER A 185 -14.92 10.98 8.59
CA SER A 185 -14.30 9.74 9.06
C SER A 185 -13.27 9.14 8.08
N VAL A 186 -13.24 9.62 6.83
CA VAL A 186 -12.27 9.20 5.82
C VAL A 186 -11.04 10.11 5.89
N PRO A 187 -9.85 9.59 6.24
CA PRO A 187 -8.67 10.42 6.44
C PRO A 187 -8.26 11.15 5.17
N GLN A 188 -7.67 12.34 5.35
CA GLN A 188 -7.06 13.11 4.29
C GLN A 188 -5.55 12.90 4.30
N GLY A 189 -4.95 12.76 3.13
CA GLY A 189 -3.50 12.71 3.00
C GLY A 189 -3.07 12.45 1.57
N GLU A 190 -1.90 12.94 1.20
CA GLU A 190 -1.23 12.47 -0.01
C GLU A 190 -0.58 11.13 0.30
N SER A 191 -0.89 10.14 -0.53
CA SER A 191 -0.34 8.79 -0.43
C SER A 191 0.07 8.34 -1.81
N ILE A 192 1.27 7.77 -1.91
CA ILE A 192 1.78 7.11 -3.11
C ILE A 192 2.05 5.67 -2.70
N ALA A 193 1.39 4.71 -3.34
CA ALA A 193 1.71 3.29 -3.15
C ALA A 193 1.72 2.83 -1.68
N CYS A 194 0.70 3.21 -0.90
CA CYS A 194 0.56 2.96 0.56
C CYS A 194 1.52 3.76 1.47
N SER A 195 2.21 4.76 0.92
CA SER A 195 3.06 5.68 1.68
C SER A 195 2.26 6.70 2.47
N THR A 196 2.91 7.33 3.43
CA THR A 196 2.47 8.60 4.01
C THR A 196 3.04 9.78 3.20
N SER A 197 2.64 11.00 3.54
CA SER A 197 3.24 12.22 2.99
C SER A 197 4.76 12.29 3.22
N LYS A 198 5.29 11.53 4.20
CA LYS A 198 6.70 11.54 4.55
C LYS A 198 7.59 10.91 3.49
N ALA A 199 7.07 9.96 2.72
CA ALA A 199 7.81 9.38 1.59
C ALA A 199 8.17 10.45 0.55
N VAL A 200 7.28 11.43 0.31
CA VAL A 200 7.52 12.54 -0.62
C VAL A 200 8.65 13.47 -0.14
N GLU A 201 8.88 13.52 1.18
CA GLU A 201 9.99 14.29 1.77
C GLU A 201 11.34 13.54 1.68
N TRP A 202 11.32 12.21 1.64
CA TRP A 202 12.53 11.38 1.57
C TRP A 202 13.12 11.32 0.15
N ASP A 203 12.29 11.42 -0.88
CA ASP A 203 12.74 11.43 -2.27
C ASP A 203 11.85 12.33 -3.12
N GLU A 204 12.44 13.39 -3.67
CA GLU A 204 11.71 14.36 -4.48
C GLU A 204 11.14 13.78 -5.78
N SER A 205 11.70 12.66 -6.28
CA SER A 205 11.17 11.99 -7.47
C SER A 205 9.74 11.49 -7.26
N PHE A 206 9.32 11.25 -6.01
CA PHE A 206 7.94 10.90 -5.68
C PHE A 206 6.96 12.06 -5.87
N LYS A 207 7.40 13.33 -5.82
CA LYS A 207 6.53 14.49 -6.11
C LYS A 207 6.00 14.46 -7.55
N GLN A 208 6.77 13.86 -8.47
CA GLN A 208 6.45 13.85 -9.91
C GLN A 208 5.86 12.52 -10.39
N ASN A 209 5.87 11.47 -9.56
CA ASN A 209 5.46 10.11 -9.90
C ASN A 209 4.36 9.60 -8.94
N ALA A 210 3.12 10.05 -9.16
CA ALA A 210 1.93 9.68 -8.38
C ALA A 210 1.37 8.28 -8.77
N ASP A 211 2.23 7.27 -8.78
CA ASP A 211 1.81 5.89 -9.07
C ASP A 211 1.35 5.18 -7.78
N GLN A 212 0.11 4.73 -7.79
CA GLN A 212 -0.52 4.04 -6.66
C GLN A 212 -0.11 2.56 -6.54
N SER A 213 0.53 1.99 -7.57
CA SER A 213 0.94 0.59 -7.59
C SER A 213 2.31 0.35 -6.95
N GLY A 214 3.14 1.40 -6.83
CA GLY A 214 4.50 1.32 -6.29
C GLY A 214 5.54 0.84 -7.30
N ARG A 215 5.15 0.66 -8.57
CA ARG A 215 6.04 0.34 -9.69
C ARG A 215 6.97 1.51 -10.01
N SER A 216 6.54 2.72 -9.69
CA SER A 216 7.31 3.96 -9.89
C SER A 216 8.51 4.15 -8.99
N VAL A 217 8.77 3.24 -8.02
CA VAL A 217 10.01 3.27 -7.24
C VAL A 217 11.17 2.78 -8.14
N LEU A 218 11.60 3.69 -9.03
CA LEU A 218 12.62 3.45 -10.05
C LEU A 218 13.93 2.99 -9.42
N GLY A 219 14.56 1.98 -10.03
CA GLY A 219 15.84 1.40 -9.60
C GLY A 219 15.74 0.40 -8.45
N ILE A 220 14.56 0.26 -7.83
CA ILE A 220 14.31 -0.75 -6.79
C ILE A 220 13.38 -1.85 -7.32
N HIS A 221 12.25 -1.48 -7.93
CA HIS A 221 11.31 -2.46 -8.47
C HIS A 221 11.84 -3.10 -9.75
N ARG A 222 12.05 -4.43 -9.78
CA ARG A 222 12.69 -5.12 -10.92
C ARG A 222 11.93 -4.96 -12.25
N HIS A 223 10.60 -4.82 -12.18
CA HIS A 223 9.73 -4.63 -13.34
C HIS A 223 9.36 -3.17 -13.65
N SER A 224 9.97 -2.16 -13.00
CA SER A 224 9.56 -0.75 -13.17
C SER A 224 9.66 -0.24 -14.62
N LYS A 225 10.53 -0.85 -15.44
CA LYS A 225 10.79 -0.46 -16.84
C LYS A 225 9.81 -1.06 -17.86
N GLN A 226 8.86 -1.90 -17.42
CA GLN A 226 7.96 -2.64 -18.32
C GLN A 226 6.64 -1.92 -18.60
N PHE A 227 6.38 -0.76 -18.00
CA PHE A 227 5.08 -0.10 -18.06
C PHE A 227 5.19 1.39 -18.44
N ASP A 228 4.42 1.81 -19.44
CA ASP A 228 4.47 3.15 -20.05
C ASP A 228 3.89 4.27 -19.16
N ASP A 229 3.10 3.92 -18.14
CA ASP A 229 2.55 4.86 -17.16
C ASP A 229 3.56 5.27 -16.07
N VAL A 230 4.72 4.61 -16.02
CA VAL A 230 5.84 4.97 -15.16
C VAL A 230 6.78 5.89 -15.93
N LYS A 231 6.78 7.19 -15.62
CA LYS A 231 7.76 8.12 -16.18
C LYS A 231 9.15 7.77 -15.67
N CYS A 232 9.94 7.09 -16.51
CA CYS A 232 11.37 6.92 -16.31
C CYS A 232 12.05 8.30 -16.35
N ILE A 233 12.40 8.86 -15.19
CA ILE A 233 13.35 9.98 -15.14
C ILE A 233 14.72 9.37 -15.44
N PRO A 234 15.47 9.84 -16.46
CA PRO A 234 16.79 9.31 -16.75
C PRO A 234 17.67 9.50 -15.51
N LEU A 235 18.15 8.42 -14.92
CA LEU A 235 19.25 8.48 -13.97
C LEU A 235 20.45 9.06 -14.72
N GLN A 236 20.91 10.25 -14.33
CA GLN A 236 22.19 10.76 -14.79
C GLN A 236 23.27 9.77 -14.34
N ASN A 237 23.90 9.13 -15.32
CA ASN A 237 25.12 8.34 -15.25
C ASN A 237 25.21 7.32 -14.10
N GLN A 238 24.64 6.14 -14.31
CA GLN A 238 25.24 4.91 -13.78
C GLN A 238 25.85 4.15 -14.95
N GLU A 239 27.18 4.15 -14.98
CA GLU A 239 27.97 3.30 -15.87
C GLU A 239 27.50 1.84 -15.71
N SER A 240 27.28 1.22 -16.86
CA SER A 240 26.92 -0.17 -17.05
C SER A 240 27.86 -1.12 -16.30
N ILE A 241 27.38 -1.68 -15.19
CA ILE A 241 27.94 -2.92 -14.63
C ILE A 241 27.20 -4.06 -15.34
N ASN A 242 27.88 -4.64 -16.33
CA ASN A 242 27.47 -5.88 -16.98
C ASN A 242 27.56 -7.04 -15.98
N TYR A 243 26.51 -7.84 -15.91
CA TYR A 243 26.58 -9.26 -15.54
C TYR A 243 26.21 -10.08 -16.78
#